data_AF-A0A438I3L4-F1
#
_entry.id   AF-A0A438I3L4-F1
#
_cell.length_a   1.000
_cell.length_b   1.000
_cell.length_c   1.000
_cell.angle_alpha   90.00
_cell.angle_beta   90.00
_cell.angle_gamma   90.00
#
_symmetry.space_group_name_H-M   'P 1'
#
loop_
_entity.id
_entity.type
_entity.pdbx_description
1 polymer ?
#
loop_
_entity_poly.entity_id
_entity_poly.type
_entity_poly.pdbx_seq_one_letter_code
_entity_poly.pdbx_strand_id
1 'polypeptide(L)'
;MIMSWLWDLMDPAISDTCMFLNTAKEIWDSIHQTYSKARDAAQVYEIKVKTSATKQRSRTVTEYANSLKNLWQELDHYWVFEKKCSEDTVILKNFIEKDQVYDFLAGLNPKFDRAQERGKTNLLRVSGRDNKDNLWCTYCKKRRHTKGRCWKLNGKPSTSSREWGNQGGQQKSQAHLT
;
A
#
# COMPACT_ATOMS: atom_id res chain seq x y z
N MET A 1 38.20 16.33 9.20
CA MET A 1 37.45 16.94 10.31
C MET A 1 35.96 16.85 10.00
N ILE A 2 35.32 15.72 10.29
CA ILE A 2 33.87 15.53 10.10
C ILE A 2 33.16 15.53 11.47
N MET A 3 33.82 15.00 12.50
CA MET A 3 33.35 15.01 13.90
C MET A 3 33.09 16.41 14.43
N SER A 4 34.03 17.33 14.25
CA SER A 4 33.91 18.71 14.74
C SER A 4 32.75 19.46 14.06
N TRP A 5 32.55 19.23 12.76
CA TRP A 5 31.40 19.81 12.03
C TRP A 5 30.06 19.24 12.51
N LEU A 6 30.02 17.96 12.88
CA LEU A 6 28.82 17.35 13.48
C LEU A 6 28.50 17.97 14.83
N TRP A 7 29.50 18.20 15.68
CA TRP A 7 29.31 18.87 16.97
C TRP A 7 28.86 20.32 16.83
N ASP A 8 29.45 21.07 15.88
CA ASP A 8 29.11 22.49 15.64
C ASP A 8 27.67 22.67 15.11
N LEU A 9 27.07 21.63 14.52
CA LEU A 9 25.69 21.62 14.04
C LEU A 9 24.67 21.18 15.09
N MET A 10 25.13 20.70 16.25
CA MET A 10 24.28 20.16 17.30
C MET A 10 24.01 21.17 18.41
N ASP A 11 22.84 21.03 19.04
CA ASP A 11 22.59 21.66 20.31
C ASP A 11 23.61 21.13 21.35
N PRO A 12 24.20 22.00 22.21
CA PRO A 12 25.19 21.59 23.20
C PRO A 12 24.73 20.45 24.11
N ALA A 13 23.43 20.39 24.45
CA ALA A 13 22.88 19.31 25.27
C ALA A 13 22.90 17.95 24.55
N ILE A 14 22.83 17.97 23.21
CA ILE A 14 22.91 16.76 22.38
C ILE A 14 24.37 16.39 22.14
N SER A 15 25.25 17.36 21.86
CA SER A 15 26.68 17.09 21.62
C SER A 15 27.36 16.46 22.84
N ASP A 16 26.99 16.89 24.06
CA ASP A 16 27.52 16.34 25.31
C ASP A 16 27.28 14.83 25.45
N THR A 17 26.12 14.34 24.99
CA THR A 17 25.79 12.90 25.01
C THR A 17 26.62 12.06 24.03
N CYS A 18 27.23 12.71 23.04
CA CYS A 18 27.99 12.07 21.95
C CYS A 18 29.50 12.33 22.02
N MET A 19 29.97 13.07 23.03
CA MET A 19 31.36 13.51 23.21
C MET A 19 32.34 12.33 23.38
N PHE A 20 31.86 11.16 23.80
CA PHE A 20 32.66 9.94 24.03
C PHE A 20 32.69 8.97 22.85
N LEU A 21 32.01 9.28 21.75
CA LEU A 21 31.99 8.45 20.55
C LEU A 21 33.21 8.77 19.67
N ASN A 22 33.85 7.73 19.14
CA ASN A 22 35.17 7.86 18.52
C ASN A 22 35.11 8.02 17.01
N THR A 23 33.93 7.78 16.39
CA THR A 23 33.76 7.89 14.95
C THR A 23 32.53 8.72 14.57
N ALA A 24 32.60 9.39 13.41
CA ALA A 24 31.50 10.22 12.92
C ALA A 24 30.26 9.39 12.62
N LYS A 25 30.47 8.12 12.26
CA LYS A 25 29.41 7.13 12.08
C LYS A 25 28.70 6.82 13.39
N GLU A 26 29.42 6.56 14.47
CA GLU A 26 28.82 6.29 15.79
C GLU A 26 28.01 7.49 16.30
N ILE A 27 28.54 8.71 16.13
CA ILE A 27 27.82 9.94 16.45
C ILE A 27 26.52 10.02 15.65
N TRP A 28 26.60 9.90 14.32
CA TRP A 28 25.43 9.95 13.47
C TRP A 28 24.40 8.86 13.83
N ASP A 29 24.84 7.61 14.02
CA ASP A 29 23.97 6.50 14.38
C ASP A 29 23.29 6.74 15.74
N SER A 30 24.00 7.30 16.73
CA SER A 30 23.48 7.61 18.06
C SER A 30 22.41 8.72 18.04
N ILE A 31 22.68 9.85 17.37
CA ILE A 31 21.69 10.93 17.21
C ILE A 31 20.49 10.43 16.40
N HIS A 32 20.75 9.71 15.30
CA HIS A 32 19.69 9.15 14.48
C HIS A 32 18.85 8.15 15.29
N GLN A 33 19.44 7.30 16.13
CA GLN A 33 18.66 6.38 16.96
C GLN A 33 17.84 7.08 18.03
N THR A 34 18.38 8.13 18.65
CA THR A 34 17.76 8.78 19.81
C THR A 34 16.70 9.80 19.42
N TYR A 35 16.93 10.53 18.33
CA TYR A 35 16.11 11.69 17.94
C TYR A 35 15.42 11.53 16.59
N SER A 36 15.75 10.48 15.81
CA SER A 36 14.99 10.23 14.59
C SER A 36 13.58 9.83 14.96
N LYS A 37 12.61 10.55 14.38
CA LYS A 37 11.21 10.16 14.40
C LYS A 37 10.91 9.04 13.39
N ALA A 38 11.91 8.56 12.65
CA ALA A 38 11.73 7.42 11.74
C ALA A 38 11.14 6.22 12.49
N ARG A 39 10.10 5.61 11.92
CA ARG A 39 9.32 4.51 12.53
C ARG A 39 8.52 4.89 13.79
N ASP A 40 8.29 6.17 14.05
CA ASP A 40 7.34 6.61 15.08
C ASP A 40 5.90 6.22 14.66
N ALA A 41 5.40 5.16 15.27
CA ALA A 41 4.07 4.64 15.00
C ALA A 41 2.95 5.62 15.39
N ALA A 42 3.17 6.50 16.36
CA ALA A 42 2.19 7.50 16.76
C ALA A 42 2.07 8.59 15.69
N GLN A 43 3.20 9.05 15.13
CA GLN A 43 3.20 10.01 14.01
C GLN A 43 2.55 9.42 12.76
N VAL A 44 2.87 8.15 12.44
CA VAL A 44 2.23 7.42 11.34
C VAL A 44 0.71 7.36 11.52
N TYR A 45 0.24 7.05 12.73
CA TYR A 45 -1.19 7.02 13.04
C TYR A 45 -1.84 8.41 12.91
N GLU A 46 -1.22 9.44 13.47
CA GLU A 46 -1.72 10.82 13.41
C GLU A 46 -1.88 11.31 11.96
N ILE A 47 -0.88 11.05 11.12
CA ILE A 47 -0.92 11.41 9.70
C ILE A 47 -2.00 10.64 8.96
N LYS A 48 -2.19 9.34 9.26
CA LYS A 48 -3.28 8.54 8.67
C LYS A 48 -4.65 9.12 9.02
N VAL A 49 -4.87 9.45 10.30
CA VAL A 49 -6.12 10.09 10.74
C VAL A 49 -6.35 11.41 10.01
N LYS A 50 -5.31 12.23 9.91
CA LYS A 50 -5.35 13.52 9.20
C LYS A 50 -5.64 13.36 7.70
N THR A 51 -5.07 12.34 7.07
CA THR A 51 -5.31 12.00 5.67
C THR A 51 -6.77 11.63 5.43
N SER A 52 -7.34 10.73 6.24
CA SER A 52 -8.75 10.32 6.11
C SER A 52 -9.74 11.47 6.41
N ALA A 53 -9.37 12.39 7.32
CA ALA A 53 -10.17 13.56 7.67
C ALA A 53 -10.09 14.70 6.64
N THR A 54 -9.07 14.71 5.78
CA THR A 54 -8.88 15.75 4.76
C THR A 54 -9.92 15.58 3.65
N LYS A 55 -10.73 16.61 3.44
CA LYS A 55 -11.80 16.65 2.42
C LYS A 55 -11.60 17.88 1.53
N GLN A 56 -12.03 17.79 0.26
CA GLN A 56 -11.89 18.87 -0.71
C GLN A 56 -12.57 20.17 -0.25
N ARG A 57 -13.82 20.08 0.23
CA ARG A 57 -14.61 21.22 0.74
C ARG A 57 -14.64 22.39 -0.27
N SER A 58 -14.28 23.59 0.15
CA SER A 58 -14.26 24.79 -0.70
C SER A 58 -13.03 24.90 -1.61
N ARG A 59 -12.04 24.01 -1.47
CA ARG A 59 -10.79 24.06 -2.25
C ARG A 59 -10.98 23.54 -3.67
N THR A 60 -10.09 24.00 -4.57
CA THR A 60 -9.95 23.39 -5.89
C THR A 60 -9.47 21.94 -5.78
N VAL A 61 -9.67 21.14 -6.82
CA VAL A 61 -9.20 19.75 -6.85
C VAL A 61 -7.68 19.69 -6.72
N THR A 62 -6.96 20.63 -7.35
CA THR A 62 -5.49 20.70 -7.32
C THR A 62 -4.96 21.03 -5.92
N GLU A 63 -5.54 22.01 -5.22
CA GLU A 63 -5.13 22.36 -3.86
C GLU A 63 -5.37 21.20 -2.88
N TYR A 64 -6.50 20.50 -3.04
CA TYR A 64 -6.81 19.30 -2.28
C TYR A 64 -5.80 18.17 -2.56
N ALA A 65 -5.51 17.90 -3.84
CA ALA A 65 -4.53 16.89 -4.25
C ALA A 65 -3.13 17.19 -3.68
N ASN A 66 -2.69 18.46 -3.72
CA ASN A 66 -1.42 18.87 -3.15
C ASN A 66 -1.38 18.70 -1.63
N SER A 67 -2.49 19.00 -0.95
CA SER A 67 -2.59 18.81 0.50
C SER A 67 -2.42 17.34 0.90
N LEU A 68 -3.07 16.42 0.18
CA LEU A 68 -2.92 14.98 0.41
C LEU A 68 -1.52 14.48 0.05
N LYS A 69 -0.98 14.94 -1.07
CA LYS A 69 0.38 14.58 -1.50
C LYS A 69 1.42 14.92 -0.43
N ASN A 70 1.32 16.08 0.19
CA ASN A 70 2.22 16.48 1.27
C ASN A 70 2.12 15.54 2.48
N LEU A 71 0.90 15.16 2.89
CA LEU A 71 0.69 14.20 3.99
C LEU A 71 1.24 12.82 3.67
N TRP A 72 1.06 12.33 2.45
CA TRP A 72 1.62 11.04 2.04
C TRP A 72 3.14 11.04 1.95
N GLN A 73 3.76 12.15 1.53
CA GLN A 73 5.21 12.30 1.53
C GLN A 73 5.77 12.35 2.96
N GLU A 74 5.06 13.01 3.87
CA GLU A 74 5.38 12.99 5.30
C GLU A 74 5.27 11.57 5.88
N LEU A 75 4.23 10.82 5.50
CA LEU A 75 4.07 9.42 5.88
C LEU A 75 5.23 8.54 5.35
N ASP A 76 5.66 8.75 4.10
CA ASP A 76 6.78 8.02 3.49
C ASP A 76 8.11 8.27 4.23
N HIS A 77 8.31 9.49 4.76
CA HIS A 77 9.47 9.81 5.59
C HIS A 77 9.50 8.98 6.89
N TYR A 78 8.35 8.80 7.54
CA TYR A 78 8.24 7.96 8.73
C TYR A 78 8.30 6.47 8.44
N TRP A 79 7.91 6.07 7.22
CA TRP A 79 7.91 4.69 6.79
C TRP A 79 9.28 4.24 6.27
N VAL A 80 10.27 4.17 7.17
CA VAL A 80 11.60 3.63 6.83
C VAL A 80 11.50 2.10 6.66
N PHE A 81 11.11 1.68 5.47
CA PHE A 81 11.15 0.29 5.04
C PHE A 81 12.59 -0.10 4.68
N GLU A 82 13.17 -1.03 5.45
CA GLU A 82 14.33 -1.78 4.98
C GLU A 82 13.92 -2.67 3.81
N LYS A 83 14.29 -2.26 2.60
CA LYS A 83 14.02 -3.03 1.38
C LYS A 83 14.97 -4.22 1.31
N LYS A 84 14.50 -5.36 1.82
CA LYS A 84 15.23 -6.65 1.73
C LYS A 84 15.11 -7.29 0.35
N CYS A 85 14.09 -6.95 -0.45
CA CYS A 85 13.86 -7.51 -1.79
C CYS A 85 13.29 -6.47 -2.78
N SER A 86 13.76 -6.53 -4.04
CA SER A 86 13.37 -5.62 -5.13
C SER A 86 11.93 -5.84 -5.62
N GLU A 87 11.50 -7.10 -5.73
CA GLU A 87 10.14 -7.44 -6.21
C GLU A 87 9.05 -7.08 -5.20
N ASP A 88 9.29 -7.33 -3.91
CA ASP A 88 8.35 -6.96 -2.84
C ASP A 88 8.16 -5.44 -2.74
N THR A 89 9.20 -4.67 -3.07
CA THR A 89 9.14 -3.20 -3.10
C THR A 89 8.16 -2.70 -4.16
N VAL A 90 8.12 -3.33 -5.34
CA VAL A 90 7.20 -2.95 -6.42
C VAL A 90 5.76 -3.26 -6.04
N ILE A 91 5.54 -4.44 -5.43
CA ILE A 91 4.22 -4.84 -4.95
C ILE A 91 3.72 -3.87 -3.89
N LEU A 92 4.55 -3.56 -2.88
CA LEU A 92 4.23 -2.62 -1.82
C LEU A 92 3.90 -1.22 -2.34
N LYS A 93 4.69 -0.69 -3.29
CA LYS A 93 4.39 0.59 -3.93
C LYS A 93 3.03 0.60 -4.62
N ASN A 94 2.70 -0.45 -5.37
CA ASN A 94 1.39 -0.57 -6.01
C ASN A 94 0.24 -0.60 -4.99
N PHE A 95 0.43 -1.22 -3.83
CA PHE A 95 -0.57 -1.20 -2.75
C PHE A 95 -0.73 0.20 -2.16
N ILE A 96 0.38 0.90 -1.89
CA ILE A 96 0.38 2.27 -1.36
C ILE A 96 -0.31 3.23 -2.34
N GLU A 97 0.06 3.18 -3.62
CA GLU A 97 -0.56 4.04 -4.65
C GLU A 97 -2.07 3.79 -4.77
N LYS A 98 -2.51 2.52 -4.69
CA LYS A 98 -3.95 2.20 -4.68
C LYS A 98 -4.65 2.81 -3.47
N ASP A 99 -4.05 2.69 -2.28
CA ASP A 99 -4.61 3.24 -1.04
C ASP A 99 -4.73 4.78 -1.11
N GLN A 100 -3.69 5.45 -1.62
CA GLN A 100 -3.69 6.90 -1.86
C GLN A 100 -4.81 7.34 -2.81
N VAL A 101 -5.07 6.57 -3.88
CA VAL A 101 -6.18 6.87 -4.78
C VAL A 101 -7.53 6.70 -4.07
N TYR A 102 -7.70 5.70 -3.22
CA TYR A 102 -8.94 5.54 -2.43
C TYR A 102 -9.15 6.71 -1.48
N ASP A 103 -8.12 7.12 -0.74
CA ASP A 103 -8.15 8.29 0.14
C ASP A 103 -8.54 9.55 -0.62
N PHE A 104 -7.91 9.79 -1.77
CA PHE A 104 -8.21 10.93 -2.64
C PHE A 104 -9.67 10.95 -3.05
N LEU A 105 -10.16 9.84 -3.61
CA LEU A 105 -11.54 9.70 -4.08
C LEU A 105 -12.53 9.85 -2.92
N ALA A 106 -12.24 9.32 -1.73
CA ALA A 106 -13.11 9.37 -0.55
C ALA A 106 -13.28 10.77 0.06
N GLY A 107 -12.42 11.73 -0.31
CA GLY A 107 -12.54 13.13 0.14
C GLY A 107 -12.95 14.13 -0.93
N LEU A 108 -13.19 13.71 -2.17
CA LEU A 108 -13.75 14.56 -3.22
C LEU A 108 -15.18 15.02 -2.88
N ASN A 109 -15.55 16.19 -3.41
CA ASN A 109 -16.90 16.72 -3.23
C ASN A 109 -17.95 15.94 -4.05
N PRO A 110 -19.23 15.91 -3.62
CA PRO A 110 -20.30 15.15 -4.28
C PRO A 110 -20.52 15.47 -5.76
N LYS A 111 -20.17 16.70 -6.20
CA LYS A 111 -20.22 17.08 -7.63
C LYS A 111 -19.35 16.18 -8.54
N PHE A 112 -18.43 15.41 -7.96
CA PHE A 112 -17.59 14.45 -8.66
C PHE A 112 -18.00 12.98 -8.45
N ASP A 113 -19.17 12.69 -7.89
CA ASP A 113 -19.60 11.32 -7.55
C ASP A 113 -19.55 10.36 -8.74
N ARG A 114 -19.99 10.79 -9.93
CA ARG A 114 -19.88 9.97 -11.17
C ARG A 114 -18.43 9.60 -11.51
N ALA A 115 -17.49 10.52 -11.32
CA ALA A 115 -16.07 10.25 -11.54
C ALA A 115 -15.51 9.35 -10.42
N GLN A 116 -16.01 9.51 -9.20
CA GLN A 116 -15.64 8.71 -8.03
C GLN A 116 -16.06 7.24 -8.20
N GLU A 117 -17.30 6.98 -8.60
CA GLU A 117 -17.82 5.63 -8.88
C GLU A 117 -17.05 4.94 -10.01
N ARG A 118 -16.76 5.68 -11.08
CA ARG A 118 -15.95 5.17 -12.19
C ARG A 118 -14.50 4.88 -11.77
N GLY A 119 -13.93 5.73 -10.91
CA GLY A 119 -12.59 5.51 -10.34
C GLY A 119 -12.53 4.25 -9.47
N LYS A 120 -13.47 4.11 -8.53
CA LYS A 120 -13.60 2.96 -7.62
C LYS A 120 -13.78 1.65 -8.38
N THR A 121 -14.68 1.61 -9.37
CA THR A 121 -14.92 0.41 -10.19
C THR A 121 -13.68 -0.04 -10.97
N ASN A 122 -12.90 0.90 -11.50
CA ASN A 122 -11.65 0.58 -12.19
C ASN A 122 -10.57 0.03 -11.23
N LEU A 123 -10.43 0.59 -10.03
CA LEU A 123 -9.48 0.09 -9.01
C LEU A 123 -9.83 -1.32 -8.53
N LEU A 124 -11.12 -1.60 -8.30
CA LEU A 124 -11.63 -2.94 -8.00
C LEU A 124 -11.30 -3.94 -9.13
N ARG A 125 -11.43 -3.52 -10.38
CA ARG A 125 -11.14 -4.36 -11.55
C ARG A 125 -9.64 -4.59 -11.78
N VAL A 126 -8.77 -3.65 -11.40
CA VAL A 126 -7.31 -3.83 -11.41
C VAL A 126 -6.91 -4.83 -10.33
N SER A 127 -7.44 -4.68 -9.11
CA SER A 127 -7.17 -5.60 -8.00
C SER A 127 -7.61 -7.04 -8.30
N GLY A 128 -8.71 -7.22 -9.05
CA GLY A 128 -9.16 -8.54 -9.53
C GLY A 128 -8.33 -9.12 -10.70
N ARG A 129 -7.53 -8.32 -11.39
CA ARG A 129 -6.64 -8.78 -12.48
C ARG A 129 -5.31 -9.30 -11.95
N ASP A 130 -4.72 -8.62 -10.97
CA ASP A 130 -3.47 -9.03 -10.32
C ASP A 130 -3.57 -10.46 -9.74
N ASN A 131 -4.75 -10.84 -9.23
CA ASN A 131 -5.00 -12.19 -8.71
C ASN A 131 -5.20 -13.25 -9.82
N LYS A 132 -5.74 -12.88 -10.99
CA LYS A 132 -5.97 -13.83 -12.11
C LYS A 132 -4.70 -14.17 -12.88
N ASP A 133 -3.74 -13.24 -12.95
CA ASP A 133 -2.45 -13.48 -13.62
C ASP A 133 -1.48 -14.34 -12.78
N ASN A 134 -1.77 -14.51 -11.48
CA ASN A 134 -1.09 -15.46 -10.58
C ASN A 134 -1.80 -16.81 -10.42
N LEU A 135 -2.99 -17.01 -11.00
CA LEU A 135 -3.59 -18.34 -11.01
C LEU A 135 -2.72 -19.30 -11.85
N TRP A 136 -2.17 -20.33 -11.20
CA TRP A 136 -1.31 -21.32 -11.83
C TRP A 136 -1.94 -22.71 -11.75
N CYS A 137 -1.94 -23.42 -12.87
CA CYS A 137 -2.46 -24.78 -12.93
C CYS A 137 -1.38 -25.79 -12.54
N THR A 138 -1.58 -26.49 -11.43
CA THR A 138 -0.63 -27.50 -10.94
C THR A 138 -0.47 -28.71 -11.86
N TYR A 139 -1.45 -28.96 -12.75
CA TYR A 139 -1.45 -30.08 -13.70
C TYR A 139 -0.78 -29.73 -15.04
N CYS A 140 -1.28 -28.71 -15.76
CA CYS A 140 -0.75 -28.38 -17.10
C CYS A 140 0.38 -27.35 -17.08
N LYS A 141 0.74 -26.82 -15.89
CA LYS A 141 1.81 -25.84 -15.68
C LYS A 141 1.65 -24.56 -16.52
N LYS A 142 0.40 -24.12 -16.74
CA LYS A 142 0.06 -22.87 -17.43
C LYS A 142 -0.60 -21.89 -16.47
N ARG A 143 -0.41 -20.60 -16.73
CA ARG A 143 -1.01 -19.48 -15.99
C ARG A 143 -2.50 -19.28 -16.33
N ARG A 144 -3.18 -18.42 -15.57
CA ARG A 144 -4.57 -17.94 -15.71
C ARG A 144 -5.71 -18.92 -15.37
N HIS A 145 -5.43 -20.09 -14.80
CA HIS A 145 -6.46 -21.01 -14.31
C HIS A 145 -5.93 -21.97 -13.24
N THR A 146 -6.81 -22.56 -12.43
CA THR A 146 -6.48 -23.60 -11.44
C THR A 146 -6.66 -24.99 -12.03
N LYS A 147 -6.14 -26.05 -11.37
CA LYS A 147 -6.29 -27.46 -11.80
C LYS A 147 -7.75 -27.82 -12.10
N GLY A 148 -8.71 -27.33 -11.30
CA GLY A 148 -10.15 -27.57 -11.46
C GLY A 148 -10.80 -26.91 -12.68
N ARG A 149 -10.12 -26.02 -13.42
CA ARG A 149 -10.58 -25.45 -14.69
C ARG A 149 -9.66 -25.79 -15.87
N CYS A 150 -8.80 -26.79 -15.71
CA CYS A 150 -7.82 -27.15 -16.72
C CYS A 150 -8.49 -27.94 -17.85
N TRP A 151 -8.51 -27.39 -19.07
CA TRP A 151 -9.06 -28.10 -20.24
C TRP A 151 -8.32 -29.38 -20.59
N LYS A 152 -7.03 -29.49 -20.22
CA LYS A 152 -6.25 -30.73 -20.41
C LYS A 152 -6.70 -31.85 -19.45
N LEU A 153 -7.33 -31.51 -18.33
CA LEU A 153 -7.83 -32.47 -17.34
C LEU A 153 -9.34 -32.69 -17.48
N ASN A 154 -10.12 -31.64 -17.70
CA ASN A 154 -11.58 -31.66 -17.64
C ASN A 154 -12.26 -31.64 -19.02
N GLY A 155 -11.48 -31.64 -20.11
CA GLY A 155 -11.99 -31.42 -21.46
C GLY A 155 -12.32 -29.95 -21.75
N LYS A 156 -12.42 -29.59 -23.03
CA LYS A 156 -12.92 -28.27 -23.42
C LYS A 156 -14.45 -28.27 -23.27
N PRO A 157 -15.07 -27.28 -22.60
CA PRO A 157 -16.52 -27.19 -22.54
C PRO A 157 -17.07 -27.05 -23.97
N SER A 158 -18.08 -27.85 -24.32
CA SER A 158 -18.60 -27.96 -25.70
C SER A 158 -19.42 -26.75 -26.16
N THR A 159 -19.64 -25.75 -25.31
CA THR A 159 -20.41 -24.57 -25.66
C THR A 159 -19.77 -23.31 -25.09
N SER A 160 -19.58 -22.32 -25.96
CA SER A 160 -19.23 -20.95 -25.59
C SER A 160 -20.42 -20.30 -24.86
N SER A 161 -20.54 -20.50 -23.55
CA SER A 161 -21.49 -19.75 -22.72
C SER A 161 -20.77 -19.03 -21.58
N ARG A 162 -21.10 -17.75 -21.44
CA ARG A 162 -20.56 -16.73 -20.52
C ARG A 162 -20.91 -16.98 -19.03
N GLU A 163 -21.15 -18.21 -18.60
CA GLU A 163 -21.73 -18.48 -17.27
C GLU A 163 -20.72 -18.81 -16.16
N TRP A 164 -19.43 -18.99 -16.47
CA TRP A 164 -18.44 -19.37 -15.43
C TRP A 164 -17.82 -18.19 -14.65
N GLY A 165 -18.64 -17.16 -14.40
CA GLY A 165 -18.27 -15.95 -13.66
C GLY A 165 -18.80 -15.87 -12.22
N ASN A 166 -19.75 -16.70 -11.81
CA ASN A 166 -20.37 -16.57 -10.49
C ASN A 166 -20.90 -17.91 -9.97
N GLN A 167 -20.08 -18.67 -9.23
CA GLN A 167 -20.60 -19.62 -8.23
C GLN A 167 -19.60 -19.67 -7.08
N GLY A 168 -19.71 -18.68 -6.19
CA GLY A 168 -19.20 -18.74 -4.83
C GLY A 168 -20.38 -19.00 -3.89
N GLY A 169 -20.49 -20.23 -3.40
CA GLY A 169 -21.04 -20.58 -2.07
C GLY A 169 -22.54 -20.43 -1.83
N GLN A 170 -23.28 -21.54 -1.93
CA GLN A 170 -24.09 -22.04 -0.81
C GLN A 170 -24.45 -23.52 -1.02
N GLN A 171 -23.74 -24.42 -0.34
CA GLN A 171 -24.19 -25.79 -0.08
C GLN A 171 -24.81 -25.80 1.32
N LYS A 172 -26.09 -26.14 1.43
CA LYS A 172 -26.64 -26.79 2.64
C LYS A 172 -27.28 -28.11 2.20
N SER A 173 -26.51 -29.16 2.49
CA SER A 173 -26.84 -30.58 2.76
C SER A 173 -28.28 -31.08 2.59
N GLN A 174 -28.41 -32.15 1.80
CA GLN A 174 -29.47 -33.16 1.85
C GLN A 174 -29.59 -33.85 3.21
N ALA A 175 -30.79 -34.29 3.56
CA ALA A 175 -31.03 -35.66 4.04
C ALA A 175 -32.48 -36.08 3.74
N HIS A 176 -32.60 -37.21 3.03
CA HIS A 176 -33.79 -38.05 2.92
C HIS A 176 -33.77 -39.07 4.07
N LEU A 177 -34.94 -39.51 4.55
CA LEU A 177 -35.30 -40.78 5.25
C LEU A 177 -36.61 -40.47 6.02
N THR A 178 -37.72 -41.21 5.93
CA THR A 178 -38.05 -42.56 5.46
C THR A 178 -39.47 -42.52 4.90
#